data_AF-A0A9D5NSQ8-F1
#
_entry.id   AF-A0A9D5NSQ8-F1
#
_cell.length_a   1.000
_cell.length_b   1.000
_cell.length_c   1.000
_cell.angle_alpha   90.00
_cell.angle_beta   90.00
_cell.angle_gamma   90.00
#
_symmetry.space_group_name_H-M   'P 1'
#
loop_
_entity.id
_entity.type
_entity.pdbx_description
1 polymer ?
#
loop_
_entity_poly.entity_id
_entity_poly.type
_entity_poly.pdbx_seq_one_letter_code
_entity_poly.pdbx_strand_id
1 'polypeptide(L)'
;MRKYLREIEMAGVILAIIGIVSSLVWGAIYGGWLCGIGIALFLLVFLYKAFHWKEYERENKQYIIIILLTIIILFIQMLRAR
;
A
#
# COMPACT_ATOMS: atom_id res chain seq x y z
N MET A 1 -0.56 -18.37 -8.81
CA MET A 1 0.01 -17.18 -8.14
C MET A 1 -0.95 -16.00 -8.00
N ARG A 2 -1.66 -15.55 -9.05
CA ARG A 2 -2.59 -14.39 -8.96
C ARG A 2 -3.54 -14.39 -7.76
N LYS A 3 -4.15 -15.54 -7.45
CA LYS A 3 -5.08 -15.69 -6.32
C LYS A 3 -4.38 -15.43 -4.97
N TYR A 4 -3.23 -16.07 -4.75
CA TYR A 4 -2.42 -15.87 -3.55
C TYR A 4 -1.88 -14.44 -3.43
N LEU A 5 -1.47 -13.80 -4.53
CA LEU A 5 -1.05 -12.40 -4.52
C LEU A 5 -2.19 -11.46 -4.09
N ARG A 6 -3.41 -11.71 -4.57
CA ARG A 6 -4.59 -10.93 -4.19
C ARG A 6 -4.98 -11.16 -2.73
N GLU A 7 -4.80 -12.38 -2.22
CA GLU A 7 -5.01 -12.71 -0.81
C GLU A 7 -3.97 -12.04 0.09
N ILE A 8 -2.69 -12.02 -0.30
CA ILE A 8 -1.61 -11.30 0.41
C ILE A 8 -1.87 -9.79 0.40
N GLU A 9 -2.33 -9.25 -0.73
CA GLU A 9 -2.68 -7.83 -0.85
C GLU A 9 -3.84 -7.46 0.09
N MET A 10 -4.90 -8.27 0.12
CA MET A 10 -6.00 -8.09 1.08
C MET A 10 -5.53 -8.23 2.53
N ALA A 11 -4.70 -9.23 2.84
CA ALA A 11 -4.16 -9.43 4.17
C ALA A 11 -3.32 -8.22 4.62
N GLY A 12 -2.53 -7.64 3.71
CA GLY A 12 -1.76 -6.42 3.95
C GLY A 12 -2.67 -5.21 4.27
N VAL A 13 -3.76 -5.04 3.53
CA VAL A 13 -4.76 -3.98 3.81
C VAL A 13 -5.45 -4.20 5.15
N ILE A 14 -5.84 -5.43 5.46
CA ILE A 14 -6.48 -5.77 6.75
C ILE A 14 -5.51 -5.49 7.91
N LEU A 15 -4.25 -5.90 7.80
CA LEU A 15 -3.21 -5.63 8.81
C LEU A 15 -2.96 -4.13 8.98
N ALA A 16 -2.96 -3.37 7.89
CA ALA A 16 -2.84 -1.92 7.94
C ALA A 16 -4.03 -1.28 8.67
N ILE A 17 -5.27 -1.71 8.38
CA ILE A 17 -6.48 -1.22 9.07
C ILE A 17 -6.43 -1.56 10.55
N ILE A 18 -6.09 -2.81 10.90
CA ILE A 18 -5.94 -3.23 12.30
C ILE A 18 -4.84 -2.41 12.97
N GLY A 19 -3.71 -2.18 12.32
CA GLY A 19 -2.62 -1.34 12.83
C GLY A 19 -3.06 0.10 13.10
N ILE A 20 -3.84 0.71 12.21
CA ILE A 20 -4.40 2.05 12.40
C ILE A 20 -5.36 2.07 13.60
N VAL A 21 -6.29 1.11 13.67
CA VAL A 21 -7.25 1.00 14.79
C VAL A 21 -6.53 0.77 16.12
N SER A 22 -5.56 -0.14 16.16
CA SER A 22 -4.74 -0.38 17.36
C SER A 22 -3.89 0.83 17.74
N SER A 23 -3.39 1.61 16.76
CA SER A 23 -2.68 2.86 17.03
C SER A 23 -3.57 3.91 17.68
N LEU A 24 -4.84 3.99 17.29
CA LEU A 24 -5.81 4.94 17.82
C LEU A 24 -6.23 4.58 19.26
N VAL A 25 -6.32 3.29 19.59
CA VAL A 25 -6.79 2.83 20.90
C VAL A 25 -5.66 2.71 21.92
N TRP A 26 -4.51 2.14 21.53
CA TRP A 26 -3.41 1.81 22.46
C TRP A 26 -2.13 2.62 22.23
N GLY A 27 -2.13 3.55 21.28
CA GLY A 27 -1.01 4.42 20.97
C GLY A 27 -0.07 3.87 19.89
N ALA A 28 0.79 4.77 19.39
CA ALA A 28 1.58 4.56 18.16
C ALA A 28 2.51 3.34 18.19
N ILE A 29 2.98 2.93 19.38
CA ILE A 29 3.90 1.78 19.53
C ILE A 29 3.20 0.47 19.15
N TYR A 30 1.94 0.29 19.55
CA TYR A 30 1.19 -0.95 19.32
C TYR A 30 0.53 -1.01 17.94
N GLY A 31 0.21 0.12 17.34
CA GLY A 31 -0.32 0.14 15.97
C GLY A 31 0.75 0.21 14.88
N GLY A 32 1.89 0.84 15.18
CA GLY A 32 2.95 1.11 14.21
C GLY A 32 3.57 -0.16 13.61
N TRP A 33 3.80 -1.19 14.42
CA TRP A 33 4.39 -2.44 13.93
C TRP A 33 3.43 -3.24 13.03
N LEU A 34 2.14 -3.33 13.39
CA LEU A 34 1.11 -3.98 12.56
C LEU A 34 0.93 -3.25 11.23
N CYS A 35 0.92 -1.92 11.27
CA CYS A 35 0.84 -1.09 10.07
C CYS A 35 2.09 -1.27 9.19
N GLY A 36 3.29 -1.31 9.80
CA GLY A 36 4.54 -1.57 9.12
C GLY A 36 4.59 -2.93 8.41
N ILE A 37 4.09 -3.98 9.06
CA ILE A 37 3.98 -5.32 8.46
C ILE A 37 3.00 -5.31 7.28
N GLY A 38 1.84 -4.65 7.43
CA GLY A 38 0.87 -4.51 6.35
C GLY A 38 1.46 -3.80 5.11
N ILE A 39 2.19 -2.70 5.33
CA ILE A 39 2.87 -1.96 4.27
C ILE A 39 3.98 -2.82 3.63
N ALA A 40 4.76 -3.56 4.41
CA ALA A 40 5.81 -4.43 3.88
C ALA A 40 5.27 -5.55 2.98
N LEU A 41 4.15 -6.17 3.36
CA LEU A 41 3.45 -7.16 2.53
C LEU A 41 2.96 -6.53 1.21
N PHE A 42 2.44 -5.31 1.28
CA PHE A 42 2.02 -4.56 0.09
C PHE A 42 3.20 -4.27 -0.85
N LEU A 43 4.35 -3.90 -0.29
CA LEU A 43 5.59 -3.64 -1.02
C LEU A 43 6.14 -4.91 -1.70
N LEU A 44 6.08 -6.06 -1.02
CA LEU A 44 6.45 -7.35 -1.60
C LEU A 44 5.54 -7.75 -2.77
N VAL A 45 4.23 -7.56 -2.63
CA VAL A 45 3.26 -7.79 -3.70
C VAL A 45 3.55 -6.88 -4.89
N PHE A 46 3.81 -5.60 -4.64
CA PHE A 46 4.13 -4.63 -5.69
C PHE A 46 5.42 -5.01 -6.43
N LEU A 47 6.50 -5.34 -5.71
CA LEU A 47 7.76 -5.80 -6.30
C LEU A 47 7.55 -7.06 -7.15
N TYR A 48 6.80 -8.05 -6.66
CA TYR A 48 6.51 -9.25 -7.42
C TYR A 48 5.77 -8.95 -8.73
N LYS A 49 4.72 -8.11 -8.67
CA LYS A 49 3.96 -7.67 -9.86
C LYS A 49 4.84 -6.87 -10.82
N ALA A 50 5.80 -6.09 -10.32
CA ALA A 50 6.76 -5.35 -11.14
C ALA A 50 7.72 -6.28 -11.90
N PHE A 51 8.26 -7.32 -11.26
CA PHE A 51 9.12 -8.31 -11.93
C PHE A 51 8.37 -9.18 -12.95
N HIS A 52 7.07 -9.43 -12.75
CA HIS A 52 6.23 -10.21 -13.65
C HIS A 52 5.39 -9.32 -14.60
N TRP A 53 5.99 -8.25 -15.11
CA TRP A 53 5.30 -7.19 -15.86
C TRP A 53 4.38 -7.70 -16.98
N LYS A 54 4.81 -8.69 -17.78
CA LYS A 54 4.00 -9.27 -18.87
C LYS A 54 2.69 -9.89 -18.40
N GLU A 55 2.67 -10.48 -17.20
CA GLU A 55 1.45 -11.08 -16.64
C GLU A 55 0.53 -10.06 -15.99
N TYR A 56 1.07 -8.94 -15.50
CA TYR A 56 0.32 -7.95 -14.71
C TYR A 56 0.23 -6.57 -15.39
N GLU A 57 0.46 -6.49 -16.71
CA GLU A 57 0.61 -5.22 -17.43
C GLU A 57 -0.57 -4.26 -17.22
N ARG A 58 -1.82 -4.74 -17.23
CA ARG A 58 -3.00 -3.90 -16.97
C ARG A 58 -3.03 -3.38 -15.54
N GLU A 59 -2.76 -4.23 -14.56
CA GLU A 59 -2.75 -3.86 -13.13
C GLU A 59 -1.63 -2.86 -12.85
N ASN A 60 -0.42 -3.11 -13.37
CA ASN A 60 0.72 -2.22 -13.21
C ASN A 60 0.49 -0.85 -13.87
N LYS A 61 -0.14 -0.80 -15.06
CA LYS A 61 -0.55 0.47 -15.68
C LYS A 61 -1.49 1.27 -14.77
N GLN A 62 -2.46 0.60 -14.13
CA GLN A 62 -3.35 1.25 -13.16
C GLN A 62 -2.60 1.73 -11.92
N TYR A 63 -1.71 0.93 -11.32
CA TYR A 63 -0.91 1.38 -10.18
C TYR A 63 -0.04 2.59 -10.52
N ILE A 64 0.58 2.63 -11.70
CA ILE A 64 1.36 3.80 -12.14
C ILE A 64 0.47 5.05 -12.20
N ILE A 65 -0.74 4.94 -12.74
CA ILE A 65 -1.69 6.07 -12.78
C ILE A 65 -2.07 6.53 -11.37
N ILE A 66 -2.32 5.60 -10.45
CA ILE A 66 -2.66 5.90 -9.04
C ILE A 66 -1.48 6.59 -8.34
N ILE A 67 -0.25 6.10 -8.54
CA ILE A 67 0.96 6.71 -7.98
C ILE A 67 1.14 8.12 -8.55
N LEU A 68 0.97 8.30 -9.86
CA LEU A 68 1.09 9.60 -10.52
C LEU A 68 0.07 10.62 -9.97
N LEU A 69 -1.20 10.20 -9.84
CA LEU A 69 -2.25 11.02 -9.21
C LEU A 69 -1.89 11.39 -7.77
N THR A 70 -1.38 10.42 -7.00
CA THR A 70 -0.97 10.64 -5.61
C THR A 70 0.15 11.68 -5.52
N ILE A 71 1.17 11.60 -6.39
CA ILE A 71 2.26 12.57 -6.46
C ILE A 71 1.72 13.97 -6.79
N ILE A 72 0.81 14.10 -7.76
CA ILE A 72 0.19 15.38 -8.12
C ILE A 72 -0.57 15.97 -6.93
N ILE A 73 -1.38 15.17 -6.23
CA ILE A 73 -2.15 15.60 -5.06
C ILE A 73 -1.20 16.05 -3.93
N LEU A 74 -0.15 15.30 -3.64
CA LEU A 74 0.86 15.68 -2.66
C LEU A 74 1.55 16.99 -3.03
N PHE A 75 1.87 17.18 -4.31
CA PHE A 75 2.47 18.42 -4.80
C PHE A 75 1.54 19.62 -4.58
N ILE A 76 0.25 19.47 -4.88
CA ILE A 76 -0.77 20.50 -4.61
C ILE A 76 -0.89 20.78 -3.10
N GLN A 77 -0.87 19.74 -2.25
CA GLN A 77 -0.90 19.92 -0.79
C GLN A 77 0.31 20.69 -0.27
N MET A 78 1.52 20.38 -0.76
CA MET A 78 2.72 21.13 -0.39
C MET A 78 2.66 22.59 -0.84
N LEU A 79 2.05 22.88 -2.01
CA LEU A 79 1.84 24.25 -2.48
C LEU A 79 0.79 25.01 -1.66
N ARG A 80 -0.20 24.32 -1.08
CA ARG A 80 -1.28 24.91 -0.27
C ARG A 80 -0.93 25.07 1.20
N ALA A 81 0.02 24.29 1.70
CA ALA A 81 0.56 24.36 3.05
C ALA A 81 1.66 25.44 3.20
N ARG A 82 1.99 26.15 2.11
CA ARG A 82 2.91 27.28 2.05
C ARG A 82 2.15 28.58 1.95
#